data_AF-A0A933CSG9-F1
#
_entry.id   AF-A0A933CSG9-F1
#
_cell.length_a   1.000
_cell.length_b   1.000
_cell.length_c   1.000
_cell.angle_alpha   90.00
_cell.angle_beta   90.00
_cell.angle_gamma   90.00
#
_symmetry.space_group_name_H-M   'P 1'
#
loop_
_entity.id
_entity.type
_entity.pdbx_description
1 polymer ?
#
loop_
_entity_poly.entity_id
_entity_poly.type
_entity_poly.pdbx_seq_one_letter_code
_entity_poly.pdbx_strand_id
1 'polypeptide(L)'
;MSRKFLASFAGAALLFSVVGLANAKKAPKLAVASANCQKKIALTATAAGAALDISGTAEVRKRGAQQRFKVSMDAAVEDGATFVVFANNLPVGTITISLGDGELEVNNNNGKVLPAGVNPVCSIGPVVVVDGNTVVLEGSF
;
A
#
# COMPACT_ATOMS: atom_id res chain seq x y z
N MET A 1 24.07 75.67 -2.75
CA MET A 1 25.16 74.75 -2.39
C MET A 1 25.08 73.57 -3.38
N SER A 2 25.94 73.47 -4.39
CA SER A 2 27.36 73.06 -4.33
C SER A 2 27.47 71.63 -3.76
N ARG A 3 27.98 70.57 -4.40
CA ARG A 3 28.86 70.42 -5.57
C ARG A 3 28.73 69.00 -6.16
N LYS A 4 29.15 68.90 -7.43
CA LYS A 4 29.49 67.69 -8.19
C LYS A 4 30.54 66.85 -7.45
N PHE A 5 30.46 65.52 -7.55
CA PHE A 5 31.60 64.62 -7.35
C PHE A 5 31.71 63.66 -8.54
N LEU A 6 32.87 63.72 -9.20
CA LEU A 6 33.39 62.85 -10.24
C LEU A 6 34.28 61.77 -9.60
N ALA A 7 34.27 60.56 -10.17
CA ALA A 7 35.41 59.60 -10.27
C ALA A 7 34.83 58.30 -10.88
N SER A 8 34.90 58.04 -12.19
CA SER A 8 36.05 57.56 -12.96
C SER A 8 36.98 56.63 -12.17
N PHE A 9 36.77 55.31 -12.33
CA PHE A 9 37.77 54.29 -12.05
C PHE A 9 37.98 53.48 -13.32
N ALA A 10 39.17 53.65 -13.91
CA ALA A 10 39.77 52.77 -14.89
C ALA A 10 40.60 51.70 -14.16
N GLY A 11 40.65 50.49 -14.71
CA GLY A 11 41.55 49.41 -14.25
C GLY A 11 40.86 48.05 -14.36
N ALA A 12 41.02 47.31 -15.46
CA ALA A 12 42.18 46.47 -15.82
C ALA A 12 41.92 44.99 -15.46
N ALA A 13 41.86 44.18 -16.52
CA ALA A 13 42.21 42.77 -16.67
C ALA A 13 41.83 41.75 -15.57
N LEU A 14 41.16 40.67 -15.98
CA LEU A 14 41.66 39.31 -15.75
C LEU A 14 40.97 38.34 -16.71
N LEU A 15 41.77 37.82 -17.65
CA LEU A 15 41.49 36.62 -18.41
C LEU A 15 41.46 35.43 -17.45
N PHE A 16 40.32 34.75 -17.37
CA PHE A 16 40.28 33.37 -16.89
C PHE A 16 39.59 32.50 -17.93
N SER A 17 40.42 31.80 -18.70
CA SER A 17 40.03 30.61 -19.42
C SER A 17 39.75 29.50 -18.40
N VAL A 18 38.58 28.89 -18.45
CA VAL A 18 38.44 27.49 -18.01
C VAL A 18 37.49 26.76 -18.96
N VAL A 19 38.09 25.84 -19.70
CA VAL A 19 37.44 24.77 -20.45
C VAL A 19 36.61 23.93 -19.48
N GLY A 20 35.39 23.59 -19.88
CA GLY A 20 34.53 22.68 -19.14
C GLY A 20 33.26 22.36 -19.91
N LEU A 21 33.37 21.72 -21.07
CA LEU A 21 32.23 21.01 -21.67
C LEU A 21 31.91 19.82 -20.75
N ALA A 22 31.02 20.04 -19.78
CA ALA A 22 30.44 18.99 -18.99
C ALA A 22 29.60 18.11 -19.92
N ASN A 23 30.13 16.91 -20.21
CA ASN A 23 29.36 15.83 -20.80
C ASN A 23 28.18 15.55 -19.87
N ALA A 24 26.98 15.94 -20.30
CA ALA A 24 25.73 15.60 -19.62
C ALA A 24 25.51 14.08 -19.74
N LYS A 25 26.16 13.31 -18.87
CA LYS A 25 25.81 11.92 -18.61
C LYS A 25 24.37 11.93 -18.11
N LYS A 26 23.46 11.54 -19.00
CA LYS A 26 22.05 11.23 -18.74
C LYS A 26 21.91 10.70 -17.31
N ALA A 27 21.28 11.49 -16.43
CA ALA A 27 21.01 11.07 -15.07
C ALA A 27 20.31 9.71 -15.14
N PRO A 28 20.78 8.68 -14.41
CA PRO A 28 20.01 7.46 -14.28
C PRO A 28 18.67 7.88 -13.70
N LYS A 29 17.60 7.66 -14.47
CA LYS A 29 16.24 7.77 -13.96
C LYS A 29 16.21 6.85 -12.75
N LEU A 30 16.20 7.43 -11.55
CA LEU A 30 15.99 6.70 -10.30
C LEU A 30 14.60 6.07 -10.44
N ALA A 31 14.56 4.88 -11.03
CA ALA A 31 13.47 3.97 -10.84
C ALA A 31 13.52 3.69 -9.34
N VAL A 32 12.68 4.40 -8.59
CA VAL A 32 12.25 3.92 -7.29
C VAL A 32 11.74 2.52 -7.60
N ALA A 33 12.55 1.52 -7.31
CA ALA A 33 12.14 0.14 -7.38
C ALA A 33 10.99 0.04 -6.37
N SER A 34 9.75 0.24 -6.82
CA SER A 34 8.61 -0.01 -5.97
C SER A 34 8.73 -1.49 -5.64
N ALA A 35 9.10 -1.81 -4.40
CA ALA A 35 9.27 -3.18 -3.98
C ALA A 35 7.96 -3.90 -4.30
N ASN A 36 8.01 -4.81 -5.27
CA ASN A 36 6.89 -5.69 -5.57
C ASN A 36 6.82 -6.67 -4.39
N CYS A 37 5.61 -6.95 -3.93
CA CYS A 37 5.39 -7.97 -2.91
C CYS A 37 4.29 -8.90 -3.36
N GLN A 38 4.42 -10.16 -2.97
CA GLN A 38 3.38 -11.15 -3.11
C GLN A 38 3.48 -12.10 -1.93
N LYS A 39 2.43 -12.17 -1.12
CA LYS A 39 2.34 -13.11 -0.01
C LYS A 39 0.93 -13.68 0.04
N LYS A 40 0.82 -14.93 0.43
CA LYS A 40 -0.45 -15.60 0.70
C LYS A 40 -0.28 -16.42 1.97
N ILE A 41 -1.26 -16.32 2.86
CA ILE A 41 -1.32 -17.08 4.11
C ILE A 41 -2.66 -17.80 4.21
N ALA A 42 -2.66 -18.96 4.85
CA ALA A 42 -3.89 -19.54 5.39
C ALA A 42 -4.20 -18.84 6.71
N LEU A 43 -5.48 -18.53 6.93
CA LEU A 43 -5.94 -17.99 8.21
C LEU A 43 -6.29 -19.14 9.14
N THR A 44 -6.00 -18.97 10.42
CA THR A 44 -6.31 -19.96 11.46
C THR A 44 -7.72 -19.69 11.98
N ALA A 45 -8.56 -20.72 11.98
CA ALA A 45 -9.86 -20.66 12.62
C ALA A 45 -9.72 -20.62 14.14
N THR A 46 -10.41 -19.69 14.79
CA THR A 46 -10.56 -19.69 16.25
C THR A 46 -11.57 -20.78 16.66
N ALA A 47 -11.78 -20.97 17.97
CA ALA A 47 -12.82 -21.88 18.45
C ALA A 47 -14.23 -21.51 17.89
N ALA A 48 -14.51 -20.22 17.73
CA ALA A 48 -15.77 -19.75 17.14
C ALA A 48 -15.83 -20.03 15.64
N GLY A 49 -14.74 -19.80 14.91
CA GLY A 49 -14.66 -20.13 13.48
C GLY A 49 -14.80 -21.63 13.22
N ALA A 50 -14.14 -22.46 14.03
CA ALA A 50 -14.21 -23.91 13.92
C ALA A 50 -15.62 -24.47 14.19
N ALA A 51 -16.39 -23.83 15.07
CA ALA A 51 -17.78 -24.22 15.32
C ALA A 51 -18.70 -24.00 14.11
N LEU A 52 -18.29 -23.13 13.18
CA LEU A 52 -19.01 -22.78 11.95
C LEU A 52 -18.33 -23.36 10.69
N ASP A 53 -17.38 -24.30 10.87
CA ASP A 53 -16.57 -24.90 9.80
C ASP A 53 -15.91 -23.84 8.88
N ILE A 54 -15.42 -22.75 9.48
CA ILE A 54 -14.84 -21.64 8.73
C ILE A 54 -13.38 -21.93 8.39
N SER A 55 -13.04 -21.72 7.12
CA SER A 55 -11.66 -21.68 6.65
C SER A 55 -11.44 -20.45 5.77
N GLY A 56 -10.18 -20.05 5.58
CA GLY A 56 -9.90 -18.89 4.74
C GLY A 56 -8.44 -18.64 4.44
N THR A 57 -8.21 -17.74 3.49
CA THR A 57 -6.87 -17.30 3.09
C THR A 57 -6.83 -15.79 2.89
N ALA A 58 -5.67 -15.20 3.16
CA ALA A 58 -5.40 -13.80 2.85
C ALA A 58 -4.24 -13.70 1.85
N GLU A 59 -4.38 -12.82 0.86
CA GLU A 59 -3.38 -12.57 -0.17
C GLU A 59 -3.10 -11.06 -0.30
N VAL A 60 -1.82 -10.72 -0.40
CA VAL A 60 -1.36 -9.38 -0.76
C VAL A 60 -0.54 -9.44 -2.04
N ARG A 61 -0.74 -8.45 -2.91
CA ARG A 61 0.03 -8.33 -4.15
C ARG A 61 0.26 -6.87 -4.49
N LYS A 62 1.51 -6.51 -4.76
CA LYS A 62 1.91 -5.22 -5.31
C LYS A 62 2.75 -5.41 -6.57
N ARG A 63 2.35 -4.73 -7.65
CA ARG A 63 3.11 -4.65 -8.91
C ARG A 63 3.16 -3.21 -9.40
N GLY A 64 4.33 -2.58 -9.29
CA GLY A 64 4.44 -1.16 -9.61
C GLY A 64 3.58 -0.30 -8.67
N ALA A 65 2.71 0.51 -9.27
CA ALA A 65 1.72 1.31 -8.56
C ALA A 65 0.48 0.51 -8.12
N GLN A 66 0.22 -0.65 -8.73
CA GLN A 66 -0.96 -1.45 -8.44
C GLN A 66 -0.76 -2.26 -7.16
N GLN A 67 -1.76 -2.23 -6.30
CA GLN A 67 -1.82 -2.89 -5.01
C GLN A 67 -3.19 -3.55 -4.85
N ARG A 68 -3.17 -4.80 -4.39
CA ARG A 68 -4.35 -5.63 -4.14
C ARG A 68 -4.19 -6.32 -2.80
N PHE A 69 -5.28 -6.35 -2.04
CA PHE A 69 -5.48 -7.19 -0.87
C PHE A 69 -6.77 -7.99 -1.09
N LYS A 70 -6.71 -9.29 -0.83
CA LYS A 70 -7.82 -10.22 -1.00
C LYS A 70 -7.94 -11.13 0.22
N VAL A 71 -9.14 -11.33 0.71
CA VAL A 71 -9.48 -12.34 1.70
C VAL A 71 -10.57 -13.22 1.11
N SER A 72 -10.33 -14.52 1.09
CA SER A 72 -11.30 -15.54 0.69
C SER A 72 -11.60 -16.41 1.90
N MET A 73 -12.86 -16.79 2.05
CA MET A 73 -13.38 -17.52 3.19
C MET A 73 -14.46 -18.49 2.73
N ASP A 74 -14.43 -19.69 3.30
CA ASP A 74 -15.47 -20.70 3.14
C ASP A 74 -16.08 -20.93 4.53
N ALA A 75 -17.40 -21.05 4.62
CA ALA A 75 -18.13 -21.11 5.89
C ALA A 75 -19.44 -21.89 5.77
N ALA A 76 -19.74 -22.76 6.74
CA ALA A 76 -21.01 -23.49 6.82
C ALA A 76 -22.09 -22.66 7.53
N VAL A 77 -22.45 -21.52 6.94
CA VAL A 77 -23.45 -20.57 7.48
C VAL A 77 -24.56 -20.30 6.46
N GLU A 78 -25.63 -19.63 6.90
CA GLU A 78 -26.71 -19.21 6.01
C GLU A 78 -26.22 -18.22 4.96
N ASP A 79 -26.77 -18.33 3.75
CA ASP A 79 -26.51 -17.39 2.67
C ASP A 79 -26.89 -15.96 3.10
N GLY A 80 -26.00 -15.01 2.79
CA GLY A 80 -26.14 -13.62 3.22
C GLY A 80 -25.49 -13.31 4.56
N ALA A 81 -24.95 -14.30 5.29
CA ALA A 81 -24.13 -14.05 6.47
C ALA A 81 -22.96 -13.12 6.14
N THR A 82 -22.67 -12.17 7.02
CA THR A 82 -21.65 -11.13 6.80
C THR A 82 -20.56 -11.16 7.84
N PHE A 83 -19.33 -10.97 7.40
CA PHE A 83 -18.14 -10.97 8.24
C PHE A 83 -17.32 -9.70 7.97
N VAL A 84 -16.79 -9.06 9.01
CA VAL A 84 -15.98 -7.86 8.88
C VAL A 84 -14.50 -8.23 8.86
N VAL A 85 -13.77 -7.74 7.87
CA VAL A 85 -12.33 -7.95 7.74
C VAL A 85 -11.58 -6.74 8.29
N PHE A 86 -10.62 -7.02 9.17
CA PHE A 86 -9.68 -6.06 9.72
C PHE A 86 -8.27 -6.38 9.25
N ALA A 87 -7.50 -5.35 8.94
CA ALA A 87 -6.07 -5.43 8.69
C ALA A 87 -5.37 -4.34 9.50
N ASN A 88 -4.31 -4.70 10.22
CA ASN A 88 -3.62 -3.77 11.13
C ASN A 88 -4.59 -3.05 12.10
N ASN A 89 -5.58 -3.78 12.63
CA ASN A 89 -6.64 -3.29 13.53
C ASN A 89 -7.58 -2.22 12.96
N LEU A 90 -7.61 -2.05 11.63
CA LEU A 90 -8.51 -1.13 10.95
C LEU A 90 -9.49 -1.89 10.05
N PRO A 91 -10.77 -1.49 10.00
CA PRO A 91 -11.75 -2.14 9.15
C PRO A 91 -11.39 -1.90 7.67
N VAL A 92 -11.40 -2.98 6.90
CA VAL A 92 -11.09 -2.97 5.47
C VAL A 92 -12.36 -3.06 4.65
N GLY A 93 -13.30 -3.90 5.08
CA GLY A 93 -14.56 -4.16 4.39
C GLY A 93 -15.27 -5.38 4.96
N THR A 94 -16.30 -5.82 4.25
CA THR A 94 -17.15 -6.93 4.65
C THR A 94 -17.12 -8.03 3.60
N ILE A 95 -17.13 -9.28 4.03
CA ILE A 95 -17.39 -10.45 3.21
C ILE A 95 -18.84 -10.84 3.42
N THR A 96 -19.54 -11.16 2.33
CA THR A 96 -20.88 -11.77 2.38
C THR A 96 -20.76 -13.19 1.82
N ILE A 97 -21.26 -14.16 2.57
CA ILE A 97 -21.28 -15.56 2.14
C ILE A 97 -22.42 -15.79 1.15
N SER A 98 -22.13 -16.53 0.10
CA SER A 98 -23.10 -17.05 -0.85
C SER A 98 -22.69 -18.46 -1.28
N LEU A 99 -23.60 -19.41 -1.15
CA LEU A 99 -23.36 -20.84 -1.42
C LEU A 99 -22.17 -21.42 -0.64
N GLY A 100 -21.95 -20.92 0.58
CA GLY A 100 -20.86 -21.36 1.46
C GLY A 100 -19.52 -20.65 1.26
N ASP A 101 -19.39 -19.80 0.23
CA ASP A 101 -18.14 -19.10 -0.09
C ASP A 101 -18.30 -17.58 0.00
N GLY A 102 -17.22 -16.87 0.31
CA GLY A 102 -17.20 -15.41 0.34
C GLY A 102 -15.83 -14.81 0.08
N GLU A 103 -15.82 -13.62 -0.53
CA GLU A 103 -14.60 -12.91 -0.87
C GLU A 103 -14.70 -11.40 -0.63
N LEU A 104 -13.61 -10.84 -0.11
CA LEU A 104 -13.35 -9.39 -0.12
C LEU A 104 -12.09 -9.13 -0.94
N GLU A 105 -12.22 -8.35 -2.01
CA GLU A 105 -11.06 -7.81 -2.73
C GLU A 105 -11.09 -6.28 -2.69
N VAL A 106 -9.99 -5.68 -2.23
CA VAL A 106 -9.74 -4.25 -2.33
C VAL A 106 -8.47 -4.00 -3.13
N ASN A 107 -8.53 -3.07 -4.07
CA ASN A 107 -7.41 -2.71 -4.92
C ASN A 107 -7.44 -1.22 -5.24
N ASN A 108 -6.29 -0.68 -5.66
CA ASN A 108 -6.17 0.71 -6.11
C ASN A 108 -6.25 0.86 -7.64
N ASN A 109 -6.83 -0.13 -8.34
CA ASN A 109 -7.07 0.01 -9.78
C ASN A 109 -8.09 1.13 -10.03
N ASN A 110 -8.05 1.72 -11.22
CA ASN A 110 -8.96 2.81 -11.64
C ASN A 110 -8.93 4.03 -10.70
N GLY A 111 -7.80 4.29 -10.04
CA GLY A 111 -7.63 5.45 -9.15
C GLY A 111 -8.30 5.33 -7.78
N LYS A 112 -8.80 4.14 -7.41
CA LYS A 112 -9.35 3.89 -6.07
C LYS A 112 -8.28 4.06 -5.00
N VAL A 113 -8.66 4.63 -3.87
CA VAL A 113 -7.80 4.69 -2.68
C VAL A 113 -8.02 3.43 -1.86
N LEU A 114 -6.92 2.80 -1.44
CA LEU A 114 -6.98 1.66 -0.54
C LEU A 114 -7.35 2.11 0.88
N PRO A 115 -8.17 1.33 1.62
CA PRO A 115 -8.41 1.57 3.04
C PRO A 115 -7.10 1.67 3.83
N ALA A 116 -7.10 2.49 4.89
CA ALA A 116 -5.90 2.77 5.67
C ALA A 116 -5.24 1.50 6.25
N GLY A 117 -6.03 0.50 6.64
CA GLY A 117 -5.51 -0.78 7.15
C GLY A 117 -4.66 -1.58 6.16
N VAL A 118 -4.83 -1.33 4.84
CA VAL A 118 -4.20 -2.08 3.76
C VAL A 118 -3.33 -1.21 2.84
N ASN A 119 -3.10 0.05 3.20
CA ASN A 119 -2.26 0.97 2.44
C ASN A 119 -1.00 1.37 3.23
N PRO A 120 0.21 0.91 2.85
CA PRO A 120 0.53 0.05 1.70
C PRO A 120 0.33 -1.46 1.98
N VAL A 121 -0.02 -2.24 0.93
CA VAL A 121 -0.37 -3.68 1.10
C VAL A 121 0.81 -4.54 1.53
N CYS A 122 2.05 -4.12 1.23
CA CYS A 122 3.25 -4.87 1.59
C CYS A 122 3.64 -4.74 3.07
N SER A 123 2.98 -3.84 3.80
CA SER A 123 3.23 -3.59 5.23
C SER A 123 2.09 -4.11 6.11
N ILE A 124 1.16 -4.89 5.55
CA ILE A 124 0.13 -5.55 6.33
C ILE A 124 0.79 -6.64 7.19
N GLY A 125 0.54 -6.59 8.49
CA GLY A 125 0.89 -7.65 9.43
C GLY A 125 -0.35 -8.50 9.73
N PRO A 126 -1.06 -8.22 10.84
CA PRO A 126 -2.22 -9.01 11.24
C PRO A 126 -3.44 -8.78 10.34
N VAL A 127 -4.14 -9.88 10.06
CA VAL A 127 -5.44 -9.94 9.41
C VAL A 127 -6.40 -10.71 10.32
N VAL A 128 -7.58 -10.14 10.55
CA VAL A 128 -8.59 -10.72 11.42
C VAL A 128 -9.95 -10.63 10.73
N VAL A 129 -10.73 -11.70 10.79
CA VAL A 129 -12.11 -11.74 10.33
C VAL A 129 -13.03 -11.92 11.54
N VAL A 130 -14.06 -11.09 11.60
CA VAL A 130 -14.95 -10.97 12.76
C VAL A 130 -16.39 -11.23 12.33
N ASP A 131 -17.09 -12.06 13.09
CA ASP A 131 -18.55 -12.20 13.06
C ASP A 131 -19.16 -11.44 14.25
N GLY A 132 -19.84 -10.34 13.98
CA GLY A 132 -20.30 -9.40 15.00
C GLY A 132 -19.14 -8.85 15.84
N ASN A 133 -18.97 -9.40 17.05
CA ASN A 133 -17.89 -9.04 17.99
C ASN A 133 -16.90 -10.19 18.23
N THR A 134 -17.04 -11.30 17.51
CA THR A 134 -16.29 -12.53 17.73
C THR A 134 -15.27 -12.74 16.61
N VAL A 135 -14.00 -12.90 16.96
CA VAL A 135 -12.98 -13.26 15.97
C VAL A 135 -13.18 -14.72 15.53
N VAL A 136 -13.33 -14.94 14.23
CA VAL A 136 -13.54 -16.27 13.63
C VAL A 136 -12.32 -16.77 12.87
N LEU A 137 -11.56 -15.87 12.25
CA LEU A 137 -10.30 -16.18 11.58
C LEU A 137 -9.23 -15.15 11.96
N GLU A 138 -7.99 -15.60 12.11
CA GLU A 138 -6.84 -14.74 12.38
C GLU A 138 -5.56 -15.25 11.70
N GLY A 139 -4.65 -14.33 11.37
CA GLY A 139 -3.35 -14.66 10.80
C GLY A 139 -2.47 -13.43 10.62
N SER A 140 -1.22 -13.64 10.21
CA SER A 140 -0.27 -12.57 9.89
C SER A 140 0.63 -12.94 8.72
N PHE A 141 0.99 -11.95 7.91
CA PHE A 141 1.92 -12.05 6.78
C PHE A 141 3.41 -11.97 7.16
#